data_AF-A0A328RM65-F1
#
_entry.id   AF-A0A328RM65-F1
#
_cell.length_a   1.000
_cell.length_b   1.000
_cell.length_c   1.000
_cell.angle_alpha   90.00
_cell.angle_beta   90.00
_cell.angle_gamma   90.00
#
_symmetry.space_group_name_H-M   'P 1'
#
loop_
_entity.id
_entity.type
_entity.pdbx_description
1 polymer ?
#
loop_
_entity_poly.entity_id
_entity_poly.type
_entity_poly.pdbx_seq_one_letter_code
_entity_poly.pdbx_strand_id
1 'polypeptide(L)'
;MTPKDQLITLLKKKGTGASMSKHLSKDELNQLQELFLNKSLSITTKATLLTAILMLEKTTEEDQWVQELMKNPLQLIPKELLILLPSQSSSNPFIQIIKQVIQKKDLSYDACIEACQAIHDKSIPEFLKAAFLEAERLKRETTTENQVFFDFYLQKSIQTSLNTPILIDIANSYDGFNRTPSIMLFVAPCLAALGYPTILHGCYEVSPKKGITHHKLLKKANKNPLYTIDQVKEELENPSIGWSYIDQKIYNPEMDQLNTLRTNMVKRPVLATIEKFLTPFYSSQKTCLITGFTHPPYRQKTIDILNNHPHATHNIIIRGSEGSAQLPIDRRCPVISQDNTINEGYSSPNDFHIDTYNRLEPQPNITSEKIIKEALNAYHTQKGLYFDLIKYQCLHIITALKLEPLKSVSTRLNQLFSNKKIIQHWNNALKK
;
A
#
# COMPACT_ATOMS: atom_id res chain seq x y z
N MET A 1 19.41 -13.09 -18.39
CA MET A 1 18.55 -12.90 -17.19
C MET A 1 19.01 -13.92 -16.16
N THR A 2 19.14 -13.56 -14.87
CA THR A 2 19.57 -14.54 -13.86
C THR A 2 18.44 -15.56 -13.59
N PRO A 3 18.71 -16.77 -13.06
CA PRO A 3 17.66 -17.73 -12.70
C PRO A 3 16.64 -17.15 -11.70
N LYS A 4 17.10 -16.27 -10.80
CA LYS A 4 16.23 -15.52 -9.87
C LYS A 4 15.27 -14.59 -10.62
N ASP A 5 15.79 -13.79 -11.55
CA ASP A 5 14.97 -12.87 -12.35
C ASP A 5 13.96 -13.62 -13.23
N GLN A 6 14.36 -14.78 -13.76
CA GLN A 6 13.49 -15.65 -14.53
C GLN A 6 12.33 -16.20 -13.68
N LEU A 7 12.61 -16.77 -12.50
CA LEU A 7 11.58 -17.24 -11.57
C LEU A 7 10.61 -16.11 -11.17
N ILE A 8 11.14 -14.93 -10.84
CA ILE A 8 10.35 -13.73 -10.51
C ILE A 8 9.48 -13.30 -11.71
N THR A 9 10.01 -13.38 -12.93
CA THR A 9 9.28 -13.03 -14.15
C THR A 9 8.10 -13.98 -14.39
N LEU A 10 8.31 -15.30 -14.25
CA LEU A 10 7.25 -16.30 -14.36
C LEU A 10 6.18 -16.12 -13.29
N LEU A 11 6.57 -15.84 -12.04
CA LEU A 11 5.64 -15.50 -10.96
C LEU A 11 4.88 -14.20 -11.25
N LYS A 12 5.54 -13.17 -11.77
CA LYS A 12 4.88 -11.93 -12.20
C LYS A 12 3.87 -12.19 -13.33
N LYS A 13 4.11 -13.17 -14.20
CA LYS A 13 3.20 -13.59 -15.27
C LYS A 13 1.98 -14.37 -14.73
N LYS A 14 2.21 -15.47 -14.00
CA LYS A 14 1.16 -16.40 -13.55
C LYS A 14 0.44 -15.97 -12.26
N GLY A 15 1.07 -15.20 -11.37
CA GLY A 15 0.49 -14.80 -10.08
C GLY A 15 -0.09 -13.38 -10.04
N THR A 16 -0.51 -12.78 -11.17
CA THR A 16 -1.01 -11.38 -11.15
C THR A 16 -2.33 -11.24 -10.41
N GLY A 17 -3.19 -12.25 -10.46
CA GLY A 17 -4.47 -12.27 -9.77
C GLY A 17 -5.50 -13.06 -10.58
N ALA A 18 -6.62 -13.42 -9.97
CA ALA A 18 -7.61 -14.36 -10.54
C ALA A 18 -8.00 -14.11 -12.01
N SER A 19 -8.09 -12.86 -12.46
CA SER A 19 -8.56 -12.50 -13.81
C SER A 19 -7.50 -11.79 -14.69
N MET A 20 -6.30 -11.55 -14.17
CA MET A 20 -5.25 -10.78 -14.87
C MET A 20 -3.95 -11.59 -15.08
N SER A 21 -3.90 -12.79 -14.52
CA SER A 21 -2.78 -13.71 -14.72
C SER A 21 -2.72 -14.19 -16.16
N LYS A 22 -1.50 -14.29 -16.70
CA LYS A 22 -1.24 -14.89 -18.01
C LYS A 22 -0.79 -16.33 -17.84
N HIS A 23 -1.09 -17.16 -18.83
CA HIS A 23 -0.65 -18.56 -18.87
C HIS A 23 0.84 -18.69 -19.17
N LEU A 24 1.45 -19.74 -18.62
CA LEU A 24 2.82 -20.12 -18.95
C LEU A 24 2.85 -20.87 -20.28
N SER A 25 3.84 -20.59 -21.13
CA SER A 25 4.06 -21.37 -22.36
C SER A 25 4.68 -22.73 -22.04
N LYS A 26 4.64 -23.65 -23.01
CA LYS A 26 5.32 -24.96 -22.89
C LYS A 26 6.80 -24.82 -22.54
N ASP A 27 7.51 -23.88 -23.18
CA ASP A 27 8.93 -23.64 -22.91
C ASP A 27 9.17 -23.09 -21.49
N GLU A 28 8.30 -22.19 -21.02
CA GLU A 28 8.37 -21.68 -19.65
C GLU A 28 8.08 -22.78 -18.62
N LEU A 29 7.13 -23.68 -18.90
CA LEU A 29 6.83 -24.85 -18.07
C LEU A 29 8.00 -25.84 -18.00
N ASN A 30 8.67 -26.09 -19.13
CA ASN A 30 9.87 -26.94 -19.18
C ASN A 30 11.02 -26.37 -18.33
N GLN A 31 11.13 -25.05 -18.24
CA GLN A 31 12.12 -24.38 -17.40
C GLN A 31 11.80 -24.45 -15.90
N LEU A 32 10.53 -24.68 -15.52
CA LEU A 32 10.13 -24.69 -14.11
C LEU A 32 10.88 -25.75 -13.31
N GLN A 33 11.11 -26.94 -13.85
CA GLN A 33 11.78 -28.03 -13.13
C GLN A 33 13.17 -27.58 -12.62
N GLU A 34 13.99 -27.01 -13.50
CA GLU A 34 15.32 -26.51 -13.15
C GLU A 34 15.21 -25.40 -12.09
N LEU A 35 14.30 -24.45 -12.28
CA LEU A 35 14.10 -23.33 -11.36
C LEU A 35 13.62 -23.80 -9.97
N PHE A 36 12.68 -24.74 -9.91
CA PHE A 36 12.16 -25.28 -8.66
C PHE A 36 13.21 -26.10 -7.91
N LEU A 37 14.01 -26.91 -8.60
CA LEU A 37 15.05 -27.74 -7.99
C LEU A 37 16.35 -26.98 -7.67
N ASN A 38 16.54 -25.78 -8.23
CA ASN A 38 17.72 -24.96 -7.94
C ASN A 38 17.73 -24.47 -6.48
N LYS A 39 18.59 -25.07 -5.64
CA LYS A 39 18.70 -24.78 -4.19
C LYS A 39 19.13 -23.35 -3.86
N SER A 40 19.72 -22.61 -4.80
CA SER A 40 20.10 -21.20 -4.59
C SER A 40 18.92 -20.23 -4.66
N LEU A 41 17.78 -20.67 -5.23
CA LEU A 41 16.58 -19.84 -5.37
C LEU A 41 15.66 -19.97 -4.16
N SER A 42 15.06 -18.85 -3.77
CA SER A 42 14.14 -18.76 -2.63
C SER A 42 12.99 -19.75 -2.73
N ILE A 43 12.89 -20.63 -1.74
CA ILE A 43 11.76 -21.56 -1.61
C ILE A 43 10.44 -20.81 -1.42
N THR A 44 10.45 -19.65 -0.79
CA THR A 44 9.27 -18.79 -0.59
C THR A 44 8.74 -18.25 -1.92
N THR A 45 9.63 -17.85 -2.85
CA THR A 45 9.22 -17.45 -4.20
C THR A 45 8.64 -18.62 -4.99
N LYS A 46 9.23 -19.82 -4.86
CA LYS A 46 8.73 -21.05 -5.48
C LYS A 46 7.35 -21.45 -4.95
N ALA A 47 7.15 -21.37 -3.63
CA ALA A 47 5.85 -21.63 -3.00
C ALA A 47 4.78 -20.69 -3.54
N THR A 48 5.09 -19.39 -3.67
CA THR A 48 4.17 -18.41 -4.24
C THR A 48 3.78 -18.77 -5.69
N LEU A 49 4.75 -19.14 -6.53
CA LEU A 49 4.49 -19.55 -7.91
C LEU A 49 3.69 -20.86 -7.98
N LEU A 50 4.03 -21.84 -7.14
CA LEU A 50 3.32 -23.12 -7.09
C LEU A 50 1.86 -22.91 -6.68
N THR A 51 1.60 -22.12 -5.63
CA THR A 51 0.24 -21.75 -5.24
C THR A 51 -0.54 -21.13 -6.40
N ALA A 52 0.07 -20.21 -7.16
CA ALA A 52 -0.56 -19.61 -8.32
C ALA A 52 -0.88 -20.62 -9.43
N ILE A 53 0.03 -21.55 -9.73
CA ILE A 53 -0.20 -22.63 -10.71
C ILE A 53 -1.36 -23.53 -10.24
N LEU A 54 -1.39 -23.91 -8.97
CA LEU A 54 -2.42 -24.79 -8.42
C LEU A 54 -3.82 -24.16 -8.45
N MET A 55 -3.95 -22.87 -8.11
CA MET A 55 -5.27 -22.24 -7.91
C MET A 55 -5.90 -21.65 -9.17
N LEU A 56 -5.08 -21.15 -10.09
CA LEU A 56 -5.58 -20.41 -11.25
C LEU A 56 -6.00 -21.34 -12.39
N GLU A 57 -6.76 -20.79 -13.33
CA GLU A 57 -7.12 -21.46 -14.57
C GLU A 57 -5.86 -21.90 -15.32
N LYS A 58 -5.96 -23.05 -15.98
CA LYS A 58 -4.85 -23.73 -16.62
C LYS A 58 -5.15 -23.91 -18.11
N THR A 59 -4.14 -23.76 -18.95
CA THR A 59 -4.21 -24.30 -20.32
C THR A 59 -3.99 -25.80 -20.28
N THR A 60 -4.19 -26.48 -21.41
CA THR A 60 -3.87 -27.90 -21.59
C THR A 60 -2.43 -28.22 -21.17
N GLU A 61 -1.47 -27.38 -21.52
CA GLU A 61 -0.06 -27.58 -21.17
C GLU A 61 0.18 -27.42 -19.66
N GLU A 62 -0.44 -26.42 -19.03
CA GLU A 62 -0.34 -26.22 -17.58
C GLU A 62 -1.01 -27.37 -16.83
N ASP A 63 -2.15 -27.88 -17.32
CA ASP A 63 -2.83 -29.06 -16.76
C ASP A 63 -1.98 -30.32 -16.87
N GLN A 64 -1.36 -30.57 -18.02
CA GLN A 64 -0.43 -31.69 -18.21
C GLN A 64 0.76 -31.60 -17.25
N TRP A 65 1.32 -30.40 -17.07
CA TRP A 65 2.42 -30.18 -16.12
C TRP A 65 1.97 -30.46 -14.68
N VAL A 66 0.76 -30.04 -14.29
CA VAL A 66 0.20 -30.32 -12.96
C VAL A 66 -0.10 -31.81 -12.78
N GLN A 67 -0.57 -32.52 -13.80
CA GLN A 67 -0.76 -33.97 -13.74
C GLN A 67 0.57 -34.71 -13.53
N GLU A 68 1.61 -34.30 -14.24
CA GLU A 68 2.95 -34.86 -14.06
C GLU A 68 3.52 -34.53 -12.67
N LEU A 69 3.27 -33.32 -12.16
CA LEU A 69 3.56 -32.95 -10.78
C LEU A 69 2.87 -33.87 -9.77
N MET A 70 1.60 -34.23 -9.98
CA MET A 70 0.91 -35.13 -9.05
C MET A 70 1.44 -36.57 -9.12
N LYS A 71 1.95 -37.01 -10.28
CA LYS A 71 2.51 -38.35 -10.49
C LYS A 71 3.93 -38.49 -9.93
N ASN A 72 4.80 -37.51 -10.20
CA ASN A 72 6.23 -37.57 -9.88
C ASN A 72 6.73 -36.29 -9.18
N PRO A 73 6.16 -35.90 -8.03
CA PRO A 73 6.33 -34.54 -7.51
C PRO A 73 7.78 -34.18 -7.16
N LEU A 74 8.56 -35.14 -6.62
CA LEU A 74 9.97 -34.93 -6.27
C LEU A 74 10.88 -34.69 -7.47
N GLN A 75 10.43 -35.00 -8.70
CA GLN A 75 11.17 -34.67 -9.91
C GLN A 75 10.98 -33.22 -10.34
N LEU A 76 9.93 -32.54 -9.86
CA LEU A 76 9.53 -31.20 -10.32
C LEU A 76 9.68 -30.13 -9.25
N ILE A 77 9.43 -30.47 -7.99
CA ILE A 77 9.47 -29.52 -6.87
C ILE A 77 10.30 -30.04 -5.70
N PRO A 78 10.91 -29.15 -4.89
CA PRO A 78 11.64 -29.56 -3.70
C PRO A 78 10.69 -30.18 -2.66
N LYS A 79 11.23 -31.13 -1.87
CA LYS A 79 10.46 -31.97 -0.92
C LYS A 79 9.60 -31.16 0.06
N GLU A 80 10.06 -29.97 0.43
CA GLU A 80 9.41 -29.07 1.37
C GLU A 80 8.06 -28.56 0.84
N LEU A 81 7.91 -28.44 -0.49
CA LEU A 81 6.69 -27.94 -1.13
C LEU A 81 5.64 -29.02 -1.38
N LEU A 82 5.98 -30.31 -1.19
CA LEU A 82 5.02 -31.41 -1.34
C LEU A 82 3.78 -31.19 -0.48
N ILE A 83 3.95 -30.61 0.70
CA ILE A 83 2.88 -30.40 1.66
C ILE A 83 1.75 -29.49 1.14
N LEU A 84 2.02 -28.68 0.10
CA LEU A 84 1.03 -27.83 -0.57
C LEU A 84 0.18 -28.60 -1.60
N LEU A 85 0.60 -29.80 -2.00
CA LEU A 85 -0.15 -30.61 -2.96
C LEU A 85 -1.42 -31.17 -2.32
N PRO A 86 -2.54 -31.27 -3.09
CA PRO A 86 -3.81 -31.79 -2.57
C PRO A 86 -3.73 -33.23 -2.04
N SER A 87 -2.80 -34.04 -2.57
CA SER A 87 -2.63 -35.45 -2.17
C SER A 87 -1.98 -35.65 -0.81
N GLN A 88 -1.30 -34.63 -0.27
CA GLN A 88 -0.68 -34.72 1.04
C GLN A 88 -1.70 -34.40 2.14
N SER A 89 -1.59 -35.01 3.32
CA SER A 89 -2.36 -34.65 4.51
C SER A 89 -1.45 -34.05 5.59
N SER A 90 -2.03 -33.34 6.55
CA SER A 90 -1.30 -32.78 7.69
C SER A 90 -2.25 -32.57 8.86
N SER A 91 -1.80 -32.88 10.07
CA SER A 91 -2.49 -32.53 11.31
C SER A 91 -2.20 -31.10 11.78
N ASN A 92 -1.22 -30.42 11.18
CA ASN A 92 -0.92 -29.02 11.51
C ASN A 92 -2.08 -28.11 11.05
N PRO A 93 -2.73 -27.36 11.97
CA PRO A 93 -3.88 -26.53 11.64
C PRO A 93 -3.63 -25.48 10.56
N PHE A 94 -2.49 -24.78 10.60
CA PHE A 94 -2.17 -23.77 9.60
C PHE A 94 -2.02 -24.35 8.19
N ILE A 95 -1.49 -25.57 8.07
CA ILE A 95 -1.43 -26.28 6.78
C ILE A 95 -2.82 -26.67 6.29
N GLN A 96 -3.76 -27.02 7.18
CA GLN A 96 -5.15 -27.28 6.82
C GLN A 96 -5.83 -26.01 6.31
N ILE A 97 -5.61 -24.88 6.98
CA ILE A 97 -6.06 -23.55 6.53
C ILE A 97 -5.51 -23.24 5.13
N ILE A 98 -4.21 -23.39 4.89
CA ILE A 98 -3.60 -23.19 3.55
C ILE A 98 -4.33 -24.02 2.49
N LYS A 99 -4.60 -25.30 2.77
CA LYS A 99 -5.29 -26.20 1.83
C LYS A 99 -6.73 -25.80 1.57
N GLN A 100 -7.45 -25.36 2.60
CA GLN A 100 -8.80 -24.82 2.48
C GLN A 100 -8.82 -23.62 1.52
N VAL A 101 -7.90 -22.68 1.68
CA VAL A 101 -7.82 -21.48 0.82
C VAL A 101 -7.37 -21.83 -0.60
N ILE A 102 -6.44 -22.77 -0.79
CA ILE A 102 -6.06 -23.28 -2.13
C ILE A 102 -7.26 -23.88 -2.85
N GLN A 103 -8.18 -24.52 -2.11
CA GLN A 103 -9.48 -25.00 -2.63
C GLN A 103 -10.51 -23.88 -2.83
N LYS A 104 -10.13 -22.61 -2.68
CA LYS A 104 -10.98 -21.42 -2.82
C LYS A 104 -12.13 -21.37 -1.81
N LYS A 105 -11.97 -21.98 -0.64
CA LYS A 105 -12.94 -21.89 0.46
C LYS A 105 -12.59 -20.72 1.36
N ASP A 106 -13.63 -20.01 1.80
CA ASP A 106 -13.49 -18.91 2.75
C ASP A 106 -13.19 -19.41 4.16
N LEU A 107 -12.52 -18.56 4.94
CA LEU A 107 -12.14 -18.83 6.32
C LEU A 107 -13.20 -18.32 7.29
N SER A 108 -13.36 -19.05 8.39
CA SER A 108 -14.08 -18.55 9.56
C SER A 108 -13.26 -17.48 10.29
N TYR A 109 -13.91 -16.77 11.21
CA TYR A 109 -13.22 -15.82 12.10
C TYR A 109 -12.04 -16.48 12.83
N ASP A 110 -12.27 -17.64 13.47
CA ASP A 110 -11.24 -18.34 14.24
C ASP A 110 -10.06 -18.79 13.36
N ALA A 111 -10.35 -19.28 12.15
CA ALA A 111 -9.32 -19.67 11.20
C ALA A 111 -8.48 -18.45 10.73
N CYS A 112 -9.10 -17.28 10.56
CA CYS A 112 -8.38 -16.04 10.27
C CYS A 112 -7.45 -15.64 11.42
N ILE A 113 -7.91 -15.72 12.68
CA ILE A 113 -7.08 -15.43 13.86
C ILE A 113 -5.90 -16.40 13.95
N GLU A 114 -6.16 -17.70 13.78
CA GLU A 114 -5.12 -18.72 13.79
C GLU A 114 -4.08 -18.50 12.66
N ALA A 115 -4.54 -18.13 11.47
CA ALA A 115 -3.66 -17.79 10.37
C ALA A 115 -2.82 -16.54 10.65
N CYS A 116 -3.41 -15.49 11.25
CA CYS A 116 -2.68 -14.30 11.66
C CYS A 116 -1.58 -14.63 12.68
N GLN A 117 -1.89 -15.46 13.68
CA GLN A 117 -0.90 -15.93 14.65
C GLN A 117 0.23 -16.72 13.97
N ALA A 118 -0.11 -17.64 13.07
CA ALA A 118 0.88 -18.45 12.34
C ALA A 118 1.79 -17.60 11.43
N ILE A 119 1.30 -16.49 10.85
CA ILE A 119 2.13 -15.55 10.08
C ILE A 119 3.25 -14.94 10.95
N HIS A 120 2.99 -14.70 12.24
CA HIS A 120 3.97 -14.12 13.17
C HIS A 120 4.82 -15.17 13.91
N ASP A 121 4.40 -16.43 13.94
CA ASP A 121 5.16 -17.50 14.58
C ASP A 121 6.48 -17.78 13.83
N LYS A 122 7.61 -17.59 14.50
CA LYS A 122 8.95 -17.82 13.94
C LYS A 122 9.26 -19.29 13.67
N SER A 123 8.52 -20.22 14.29
CA SER A 123 8.65 -21.66 14.07
C SER A 123 8.07 -22.10 12.72
N ILE A 124 7.12 -21.33 12.17
CA ILE A 124 6.49 -21.61 10.89
C ILE A 124 7.40 -21.15 9.74
N PRO A 125 7.78 -22.04 8.81
CA PRO A 125 8.58 -21.67 7.64
C PRO A 125 7.94 -20.58 6.77
N GLU A 126 8.74 -19.61 6.31
CA GLU A 126 8.26 -18.49 5.48
C GLU A 126 7.51 -18.92 4.22
N PHE A 127 7.89 -20.05 3.62
CA PHE A 127 7.24 -20.53 2.39
C PHE A 127 5.78 -20.93 2.60
N LEU A 128 5.41 -21.41 3.80
CA LEU A 128 4.02 -21.71 4.16
C LEU A 128 3.23 -20.41 4.33
N LYS A 129 3.83 -19.41 4.99
CA LYS A 129 3.22 -18.08 5.15
C LYS A 129 2.97 -17.42 3.80
N ALA A 130 3.94 -17.49 2.88
CA ALA A 130 3.79 -16.96 1.53
C ALA A 130 2.75 -17.74 0.72
N ALA A 131 2.69 -19.07 0.85
CA ALA A 131 1.67 -19.88 0.20
C ALA A 131 0.26 -19.50 0.70
N PHE A 132 0.08 -19.32 2.01
CA PHE A 132 -1.16 -18.84 2.61
C PHE A 132 -1.56 -17.46 2.06
N LEU A 133 -0.67 -16.48 2.17
CA LEU A 133 -0.94 -15.10 1.77
C LEU A 133 -1.19 -14.96 0.25
N GLU A 134 -0.53 -15.77 -0.59
CA GLU A 134 -0.82 -15.81 -2.03
C GLU A 134 -2.16 -16.49 -2.28
N ALA A 135 -2.48 -17.56 -1.55
CA ALA A 135 -3.75 -18.25 -1.72
C ALA A 135 -4.92 -17.33 -1.37
N GLU A 136 -4.87 -16.62 -0.25
CA GLU A 136 -5.88 -15.64 0.16
C GLU A 136 -6.08 -14.56 -0.91
N ARG A 137 -4.96 -14.03 -1.40
CA ARG A 137 -4.95 -13.02 -2.45
C ARG A 137 -5.58 -13.51 -3.76
N LEU A 138 -5.29 -14.74 -4.18
CA LEU A 138 -5.82 -15.33 -5.42
C LEU A 138 -7.28 -15.75 -5.28
N LYS A 139 -7.68 -16.25 -4.11
CA LYS A 139 -9.08 -16.51 -3.73
C LYS A 139 -9.90 -15.22 -3.76
N ARG A 140 -9.26 -14.10 -3.41
CA ARG A 140 -9.84 -12.80 -3.08
C ARG A 140 -10.51 -12.87 -1.72
N GLU A 141 -9.86 -12.26 -0.74
CA GLU A 141 -10.30 -12.19 0.64
C GLU A 141 -11.71 -11.58 0.71
N THR A 142 -12.59 -12.20 1.49
CA THR A 142 -13.95 -11.74 1.80
C THR A 142 -13.92 -10.49 2.68
N THR A 143 -15.07 -9.82 2.84
CA THR A 143 -15.18 -8.69 3.77
C THR A 143 -14.82 -9.11 5.20
N THR A 144 -15.30 -10.29 5.65
CA THR A 144 -14.97 -10.83 6.97
C THR A 144 -13.47 -11.09 7.13
N GLU A 145 -12.83 -11.77 6.18
CA GLU A 145 -11.37 -12.01 6.22
C GLU A 145 -10.62 -10.68 6.29
N ASN A 146 -10.91 -9.71 5.41
CA ASN A 146 -10.24 -8.40 5.47
C ASN A 146 -10.40 -7.72 6.83
N GLN A 147 -11.60 -7.76 7.41
CA GLN A 147 -11.89 -7.16 8.72
C GLN A 147 -11.10 -7.83 9.84
N VAL A 148 -11.07 -9.17 9.89
CA VAL A 148 -10.33 -9.89 10.96
C VAL A 148 -8.84 -9.62 10.89
N PHE A 149 -8.26 -9.62 9.69
CA PHE A 149 -6.86 -9.26 9.53
C PHE A 149 -6.64 -7.79 9.96
N PHE A 150 -7.48 -6.86 9.51
CA PHE A 150 -7.38 -5.46 9.91
C PHE A 150 -7.41 -5.29 11.43
N ASP A 151 -8.41 -5.87 12.12
CA ASP A 151 -8.57 -5.77 13.57
C ASP A 151 -7.37 -6.37 14.32
N PHE A 152 -6.86 -7.52 13.88
CA PHE A 152 -5.69 -8.17 14.47
C PHE A 152 -4.45 -7.26 14.41
N TYR A 153 -4.18 -6.64 13.26
CA TYR A 153 -3.02 -5.76 13.09
C TYR A 153 -3.22 -4.38 13.72
N LEU A 154 -4.46 -3.88 13.78
CA LEU A 154 -4.78 -2.63 14.46
C LEU A 154 -4.52 -2.76 15.96
N GLN A 155 -4.96 -3.86 16.59
CA GLN A 155 -4.71 -4.13 18.02
C GLN A 155 -3.22 -4.23 18.38
N LYS A 156 -2.38 -4.63 17.44
CA LYS A 156 -0.91 -4.68 17.60
C LYS A 156 -0.21 -3.36 17.31
N SER A 157 -0.93 -2.37 16.80
CA SER A 157 -0.36 -1.06 16.48
C SER A 157 -0.42 -0.14 17.70
N ILE A 158 0.65 0.62 17.91
CA ILE A 158 0.62 1.76 18.82
C ILE A 158 -0.30 2.81 18.22
N GLN A 159 -1.33 3.19 18.98
CA GLN A 159 -2.33 4.19 18.59
C GLN A 159 -2.35 5.31 19.62
N THR A 160 -2.12 6.54 19.18
CA THR A 160 -1.95 7.70 20.06
C THR A 160 -2.98 8.77 19.76
N SER A 161 -3.73 9.20 20.79
CA SER A 161 -4.65 10.32 20.64
C SER A 161 -3.91 11.65 20.59
N LEU A 162 -4.42 12.58 19.78
CA LEU A 162 -3.93 13.94 19.66
C LEU A 162 -4.92 14.93 20.27
N ASN A 163 -4.39 15.98 20.89
CA ASN A 163 -5.16 17.14 21.35
C ASN A 163 -5.32 18.17 20.21
N THR A 164 -5.86 17.71 19.09
CA THR A 164 -6.22 18.56 17.94
C THR A 164 -7.69 18.30 17.59
N PRO A 165 -8.44 19.31 17.13
CA PRO A 165 -9.85 19.12 16.75
C PRO A 165 -10.01 18.29 15.47
N ILE A 166 -8.94 18.18 14.68
CA ILE A 166 -8.92 17.41 13.44
C ILE A 166 -7.52 16.87 13.17
N LEU A 167 -7.46 15.69 12.55
CA LEU A 167 -6.25 15.12 11.95
C LEU A 167 -6.56 14.64 10.53
N ILE A 168 -5.73 15.00 9.57
CA ILE A 168 -5.74 14.41 8.23
C ILE A 168 -4.68 13.32 8.18
N ASP A 169 -5.09 12.09 7.90
CA ASP A 169 -4.21 10.94 7.76
C ASP A 169 -4.04 10.58 6.26
N ILE A 170 -2.83 10.73 5.73
CA ILE A 170 -2.52 10.40 4.33
C ILE A 170 -2.03 8.95 4.22
N ALA A 171 -3.00 8.06 4.07
CA ALA A 171 -2.87 6.61 3.96
C ALA A 171 -2.52 6.13 2.54
N ASN A 172 -1.30 6.42 2.08
CA ASN A 172 -0.77 5.93 0.79
C ASN A 172 -0.28 4.48 0.86
N SER A 173 -0.19 3.83 -0.30
CA SER A 173 0.49 2.53 -0.46
C SER A 173 1.98 2.65 -0.15
N TYR A 174 2.53 1.68 0.60
CA TYR A 174 3.91 1.77 1.12
C TYR A 174 4.99 1.38 0.10
N ASP A 175 4.62 0.75 -1.00
CA ASP A 175 5.57 0.28 -2.01
C ASP A 175 6.06 1.37 -2.97
N GLY A 176 5.59 2.61 -2.79
CA GLY A 176 6.12 3.81 -3.42
C GLY A 176 5.72 4.00 -4.89
N PHE A 177 6.31 5.05 -5.48
CA PHE A 177 6.09 5.47 -6.86
C PHE A 177 7.32 5.20 -7.72
N ASN A 178 7.09 4.81 -8.98
CA ASN A 178 8.16 4.40 -9.90
C ASN A 178 8.05 5.07 -11.27
N ARG A 179 6.92 5.73 -11.55
CA ARG A 179 6.54 6.23 -12.87
C ARG A 179 6.02 7.66 -12.83
N THR A 180 5.48 8.11 -11.71
CA THR A 180 5.04 9.51 -11.53
C THR A 180 5.67 10.14 -10.28
N PRO A 181 5.84 11.48 -10.23
CA PRO A 181 6.30 12.16 -9.02
C PRO A 181 5.38 11.87 -7.83
N SER A 182 5.95 11.51 -6.68
CA SER A 182 5.20 11.38 -5.42
C SER A 182 5.22 12.72 -4.69
N ILE A 183 4.07 13.39 -4.59
CA ILE A 183 3.97 14.77 -4.07
C ILE A 183 3.32 14.87 -2.70
N MET A 184 2.74 13.79 -2.17
CA MET A 184 1.92 13.84 -0.95
C MET A 184 2.70 14.28 0.28
N LEU A 185 4.01 13.98 0.36
CA LEU A 185 4.91 14.48 1.39
C LEU A 185 4.97 16.03 1.42
N PHE A 186 4.83 16.68 0.26
CA PHE A 186 4.84 18.14 0.12
C PHE A 186 3.44 18.75 0.20
N VAL A 187 2.40 17.93 0.31
CA VAL A 187 1.02 18.39 0.56
C VAL A 187 0.78 18.58 2.05
N ALA A 188 1.36 17.72 2.90
CA ALA A 188 1.17 17.80 4.34
C ALA A 188 1.58 19.15 4.98
N PRO A 189 2.73 19.77 4.65
CA PRO A 189 3.07 21.10 5.16
C PRO A 189 2.07 22.18 4.72
N CYS A 190 1.46 22.03 3.54
CA CYS A 190 0.45 22.96 3.04
C CYS A 190 -0.86 22.85 3.85
N LEU A 191 -1.31 21.63 4.12
CA LEU A 191 -2.48 21.37 4.95
C LEU A 191 -2.26 21.84 6.39
N ALA A 192 -1.08 21.57 6.96
CA ALA A 192 -0.70 22.06 8.29
C ALA A 192 -0.67 23.59 8.37
N ALA A 193 -0.09 24.27 7.36
CA ALA A 193 -0.07 25.73 7.30
C ALA A 193 -1.49 26.35 7.15
N LEU A 194 -2.43 25.60 6.56
CA LEU A 194 -3.86 25.95 6.52
C LEU A 194 -4.58 25.73 7.86
N GLY A 195 -3.92 25.11 8.84
CA GLY A 195 -4.46 24.83 10.17
C GLY A 195 -5.01 23.41 10.35
N TYR A 196 -4.70 22.49 9.43
CA TYR A 196 -5.16 21.10 9.47
C TYR A 196 -3.98 20.16 9.73
N PRO A 197 -3.77 19.72 10.99
CA PRO A 197 -2.70 18.80 11.33
C PRO A 197 -2.73 17.56 10.42
N THR A 198 -1.58 17.17 9.89
CA THR A 198 -1.49 16.12 8.87
C THR A 198 -0.38 15.12 9.14
N ILE A 199 -0.73 13.84 9.22
CA ILE A 199 0.23 12.75 9.38
C ILE A 199 0.38 12.00 8.05
N LEU A 200 1.62 11.60 7.75
CA LEU A 200 1.90 10.54 6.79
C LEU A 200 2.54 9.37 7.51
N HIS A 201 2.41 8.18 6.94
CA HIS A 201 3.08 7.00 7.44
C HIS A 201 3.55 6.12 6.29
N GLY A 202 4.44 5.16 6.58
CA GLY A 202 5.04 4.32 5.56
C GLY A 202 6.20 3.47 6.05
N CYS A 203 7.01 2.99 5.12
CA CYS A 203 8.25 2.27 5.41
C CYS A 203 9.38 2.74 4.48
N TYR A 204 10.61 2.29 4.74
CA TYR A 204 11.74 2.54 3.83
C TYR A 204 11.48 1.98 2.43
N GLU A 205 11.15 0.69 2.36
CA GLU A 205 10.93 -0.04 1.12
C GLU A 205 10.13 -1.32 1.37
N VAL A 206 9.19 -1.63 0.48
CA VAL A 206 8.49 -2.92 0.48
C VAL A 206 8.19 -3.38 -0.96
N SER A 207 8.13 -4.69 -1.16
CA SER A 207 7.74 -5.31 -2.42
C SER A 207 6.27 -5.05 -2.77
N PRO A 208 5.88 -5.08 -4.07
CA PRO A 208 6.68 -5.50 -5.23
C PRO A 208 7.42 -4.37 -5.96
N LYS A 209 7.03 -3.11 -5.73
CA LYS A 209 7.52 -1.98 -6.53
C LYS A 209 8.90 -1.49 -6.08
N LYS A 210 9.14 -1.46 -4.78
CA LYS A 210 10.36 -0.88 -4.19
C LYS A 210 10.61 0.56 -4.66
N GLY A 211 9.52 1.32 -4.87
CA GLY A 211 9.55 2.67 -5.42
C GLY A 211 10.11 3.73 -4.47
N ILE A 212 9.88 4.98 -4.85
CA ILE A 212 10.17 6.16 -4.03
C ILE A 212 9.07 6.29 -2.97
N THR A 213 9.44 6.10 -1.70
CA THR A 213 8.56 6.21 -0.53
C THR A 213 8.74 7.56 0.16
N HIS A 214 7.80 7.93 1.05
CA HIS A 214 7.96 9.12 1.90
C HIS A 214 9.26 9.05 2.72
N HIS A 215 9.61 7.88 3.27
CA HIS A 215 10.87 7.67 3.99
C HIS A 215 12.09 8.01 3.13
N LYS A 216 12.16 7.49 1.90
CA LYS A 216 13.29 7.74 0.98
C LYS A 216 13.40 9.25 0.66
N LEU A 217 12.28 9.92 0.43
CA LEU A 217 12.24 11.37 0.22
C LEU A 217 12.72 12.15 1.45
N LEU A 218 12.26 11.79 2.65
CA LEU A 218 12.68 12.44 3.90
C LEU A 218 14.19 12.29 4.14
N LYS A 219 14.74 11.08 4.00
CA LYS A 219 16.20 10.87 4.10
C LYS A 219 16.96 11.73 3.11
N LYS A 220 16.51 11.77 1.85
CA LYS A 220 17.16 12.54 0.80
C LYS A 220 17.05 14.05 1.02
N ALA A 221 15.97 14.50 1.67
CA ALA A 221 15.76 15.88 2.09
C ALA A 221 16.48 16.26 3.40
N ASN A 222 17.36 15.41 3.92
CA ASN A 222 18.04 15.60 5.21
C ASN A 222 17.10 15.74 6.41
N LYS A 223 15.96 15.04 6.38
CA LYS A 223 15.04 14.90 7.52
C LYS A 223 15.22 13.55 8.20
N ASN A 224 14.78 13.44 9.46
CA ASN A 224 14.80 12.19 10.21
C ASN A 224 13.43 11.48 10.10
N PRO A 225 13.32 10.37 9.35
CA PRO A 225 12.05 9.62 9.23
C PRO A 225 11.80 8.66 10.40
N LEU A 226 12.67 8.62 11.41
CA LEU A 226 12.64 7.66 12.51
C LEU A 226 12.34 8.34 13.85
N TYR A 227 11.44 9.32 13.83
CA TYR A 227 10.93 9.92 15.05
C TYR A 227 10.19 8.88 15.90
N THR A 228 10.29 9.04 17.21
CA THR A 228 9.49 8.27 18.16
C THR A 228 8.02 8.73 18.10
N ILE A 229 7.13 7.95 18.72
CA ILE A 229 5.71 8.30 18.83
C ILE A 229 5.53 9.68 19.50
N ASP A 230 6.27 9.96 20.57
CA ASP A 230 6.17 11.23 21.30
C ASP A 230 6.66 12.42 20.47
N GLN A 231 7.76 12.26 19.72
CA GLN A 231 8.26 13.32 18.83
C GLN A 231 7.26 13.64 17.72
N VAL A 232 6.63 12.62 17.14
CA VAL A 232 5.58 12.81 16.12
C VAL A 232 4.35 13.49 16.73
N LYS A 233 3.93 13.09 17.94
CA LYS A 233 2.83 13.75 18.67
C LYS A 233 3.10 15.24 18.88
N GLU A 234 4.30 15.58 19.36
CA GLU A 234 4.72 16.97 19.60
C GLU A 234 4.65 17.81 18.32
N GLU A 235 5.11 17.28 17.19
CA GLU A 235 5.06 17.99 15.91
C GLU A 235 3.64 18.19 15.39
N LEU A 236 2.78 17.19 15.53
CA LEU A 236 1.38 17.26 15.09
C LEU A 236 0.56 18.25 15.93
N GLU A 237 0.86 18.38 17.23
CA GLU A 237 0.18 19.31 18.14
C GLU A 237 0.77 20.72 18.11
N ASN A 238 1.95 20.93 17.52
CA ASN A 238 2.58 22.24 17.40
C ASN A 238 2.05 23.03 16.19
N PRO A 239 1.33 24.17 16.36
CA PRO A 239 0.74 24.91 15.25
C PRO A 239 1.75 25.54 14.26
N SER A 240 3.03 25.64 14.64
CA SER A 240 4.12 26.10 13.76
C SER A 240 4.73 24.99 12.90
N ILE A 241 4.34 23.73 13.16
CA ILE A 241 4.74 22.52 12.44
C ILE A 241 3.49 21.85 11.87
N GLY A 242 2.66 21.22 12.70
CA GLY A 242 1.36 20.65 12.35
C GLY A 242 1.40 19.51 11.33
N TRP A 243 2.57 18.99 10.98
CA TRP A 243 2.68 17.79 10.16
C TRP A 243 3.89 16.96 10.59
N SER A 244 3.81 15.67 10.34
CA SER A 244 4.94 14.77 10.61
C SER A 244 4.83 13.48 9.79
N TYR A 245 5.77 12.56 10.01
CA TYR A 245 5.81 11.23 9.42
C TYR A 245 6.16 10.19 10.48
N ILE A 246 5.48 9.04 10.46
CA ILE A 246 5.83 7.90 11.32
C ILE A 246 6.12 6.65 10.48
N ASP A 247 7.25 5.99 10.77
CA ASP A 247 7.64 4.75 10.10
C ASP A 247 6.93 3.54 10.73
N GLN A 248 6.51 2.58 9.90
CA GLN A 248 5.81 1.36 10.33
C GLN A 248 6.58 0.59 11.38
N LYS A 249 7.92 0.55 11.31
CA LYS A 249 8.71 -0.13 12.32
C LYS A 249 8.61 0.50 13.72
N ILE A 250 8.16 1.74 13.83
CA ILE A 250 8.00 2.45 15.10
C ILE A 250 6.63 2.14 15.72
N TYR A 251 5.56 2.19 14.93
CA TYR A 251 4.19 2.02 15.45
C TYR A 251 3.65 0.58 15.32
N ASN A 252 4.20 -0.24 14.42
CA ASN A 252 3.85 -1.65 14.23
C ASN A 252 5.09 -2.48 13.81
N PRO A 253 6.02 -2.73 14.74
CA PRO A 253 7.25 -3.47 14.46
C PRO A 253 7.01 -4.93 14.02
N GLU A 254 5.90 -5.53 14.45
CA GLU A 254 5.54 -6.88 14.04
C GLU A 254 5.23 -6.97 12.55
N MET A 255 4.52 -6.00 12.00
CA MET A 255 4.22 -5.95 10.56
C MET A 255 5.46 -5.62 9.72
N ASP A 256 6.35 -4.75 10.22
CA ASP A 256 7.63 -4.44 9.57
C ASP A 256 8.54 -5.69 9.45
N GLN A 257 8.55 -6.57 10.47
CA GLN A 257 9.31 -7.82 10.44
C GLN A 257 8.91 -8.76 9.28
N LEU A 258 7.73 -8.59 8.69
CA LEU A 258 7.26 -9.38 7.54
C LEU A 258 7.82 -8.89 6.19
N ASN A 259 8.67 -7.86 6.17
CA ASN A 259 9.17 -7.28 4.92
C ASN A 259 10.05 -8.26 4.10
N THR A 260 10.86 -9.10 4.76
CA THR A 260 11.66 -10.13 4.09
C THR A 260 10.77 -11.19 3.43
N LEU A 261 9.77 -11.69 4.16
CA LEU A 261 8.74 -12.58 3.64
C LEU A 261 8.05 -11.96 2.41
N ARG A 262 7.59 -10.72 2.50
CA ARG A 262 6.92 -10.00 1.39
C ARG A 262 7.86 -9.78 0.20
N THR A 263 9.15 -9.55 0.46
CA THR A 263 10.17 -9.43 -0.59
C THR A 263 10.30 -10.73 -1.38
N ASN A 264 10.38 -11.86 -0.68
CA ASN A 264 10.49 -13.19 -1.29
C ASN A 264 9.17 -13.67 -1.92
N MET A 265 8.02 -13.22 -1.40
CA MET A 265 6.70 -13.50 -1.97
C MET A 265 6.47 -12.74 -3.29
N VAL A 266 7.09 -11.58 -3.50
CA VAL A 266 7.02 -10.79 -4.76
C VAL A 266 5.62 -10.23 -5.09
N LYS A 267 4.58 -10.57 -4.32
CA LYS A 267 3.19 -10.15 -4.52
C LYS A 267 2.72 -9.25 -3.39
N ARG A 268 1.57 -8.58 -3.61
CA ARG A 268 0.90 -7.74 -2.60
C ARG A 268 -0.15 -8.60 -1.89
N PRO A 269 0.10 -9.08 -0.66
CA PRO A 269 -0.90 -9.80 0.12
C PRO A 269 -1.94 -8.87 0.74
N VAL A 270 -2.93 -9.42 1.43
CA VAL A 270 -3.91 -8.69 2.26
C VAL A 270 -3.25 -7.65 3.18
N LEU A 271 -2.05 -7.94 3.70
CA LEU A 271 -1.27 -7.02 4.53
C LEU A 271 -1.04 -5.66 3.86
N ALA A 272 -0.81 -5.63 2.54
CA ALA A 272 -0.62 -4.39 1.79
C ALA A 272 -1.90 -3.56 1.65
N THR A 273 -3.06 -4.19 1.80
CA THR A 273 -4.37 -3.53 1.78
C THR A 273 -4.63 -2.82 3.10
N ILE A 274 -4.37 -3.51 4.22
CA ILE A 274 -4.75 -3.05 5.57
C ILE A 274 -3.69 -2.16 6.24
N GLU A 275 -2.41 -2.31 5.90
CA GLU A 275 -1.31 -1.66 6.65
C GLU A 275 -1.39 -0.13 6.70
N LYS A 276 -2.02 0.46 5.68
CA LYS A 276 -2.24 1.88 5.55
C LYS A 276 -3.44 2.40 6.34
N PHE A 277 -4.21 1.52 6.99
CA PHE A 277 -5.38 1.88 7.79
C PHE A 277 -5.12 1.70 9.29
N LEU A 278 -3.90 1.39 9.72
CA LEU A 278 -3.61 1.07 11.12
C LEU A 278 -3.53 2.28 12.06
N THR A 279 -3.81 3.49 11.54
CA THR A 279 -4.07 4.75 12.27
C THR A 279 -3.20 4.95 13.52
N PRO A 280 -1.88 5.18 13.37
CA PRO A 280 -0.97 5.34 14.51
C PRO A 280 -1.28 6.58 15.37
N PHE A 281 -1.94 7.57 14.77
CA PHE A 281 -2.40 8.78 15.45
C PHE A 281 -3.85 9.07 15.07
N TYR A 282 -4.63 9.57 16.02
CA TYR A 282 -6.01 9.99 15.77
C TYR A 282 -6.37 11.23 16.59
N SER A 283 -7.24 12.07 16.05
CA SER A 283 -7.90 13.13 16.83
C SER A 283 -9.06 12.54 17.62
N SER A 284 -9.27 13.03 18.84
CA SER A 284 -10.43 12.66 19.67
C SER A 284 -11.76 13.17 19.11
N GLN A 285 -11.74 14.10 18.15
CA GLN A 285 -12.93 14.70 17.56
C GLN A 285 -13.15 14.25 16.11
N LYS A 286 -12.17 14.46 15.22
CA LYS A 286 -12.33 14.19 13.78
C LYS A 286 -11.02 13.71 13.16
N THR A 287 -10.96 12.43 12.79
CA THR A 287 -9.86 11.90 11.97
C THR A 287 -10.36 11.67 10.55
N CYS A 288 -9.65 12.24 9.58
CA CYS A 288 -9.97 12.23 8.16
C CYS A 288 -8.94 11.39 7.39
N LEU A 289 -9.31 10.23 6.86
CA LEU A 289 -8.38 9.33 6.18
C LEU A 289 -8.43 9.51 4.66
N ILE A 290 -7.27 9.78 4.04
CA ILE A 290 -7.11 10.01 2.61
C ILE A 290 -6.31 8.87 1.99
N THR A 291 -6.95 8.06 1.16
CA THR A 291 -6.34 6.86 0.60
C THR A 291 -6.63 6.69 -0.88
N GLY A 292 -5.97 5.70 -1.51
CA GLY A 292 -6.27 5.31 -2.87
C GLY A 292 -6.41 3.81 -3.09
N PHE A 293 -6.92 3.48 -4.27
CA PHE A 293 -7.06 2.10 -4.75
C PHE A 293 -6.71 1.99 -6.24
N THR A 294 -6.27 0.80 -6.66
CA THR A 294 -5.86 0.56 -8.05
C THR A 294 -6.94 -0.15 -8.87
N HIS A 295 -7.45 -1.27 -8.36
CA HIS A 295 -8.35 -2.17 -9.07
C HIS A 295 -9.79 -2.03 -8.56
N PRO A 296 -10.81 -1.98 -9.44
CA PRO A 296 -12.21 -1.79 -9.04
C PRO A 296 -12.71 -2.70 -7.91
N PRO A 297 -12.34 -4.00 -7.84
CA PRO A 297 -12.77 -4.87 -6.73
C PRO A 297 -12.30 -4.42 -5.34
N TYR A 298 -11.22 -3.65 -5.24
CA TYR A 298 -10.72 -3.13 -3.96
C TYR A 298 -11.48 -1.87 -3.50
N ARG A 299 -12.35 -1.30 -4.36
CA ARG A 299 -13.21 -0.17 -3.99
C ARG A 299 -14.09 -0.55 -2.79
N GLN A 300 -14.89 -1.61 -2.93
CA GLN A 300 -15.82 -2.02 -1.87
C GLN A 300 -15.07 -2.49 -0.62
N LYS A 301 -13.99 -3.26 -0.77
CA LYS A 301 -13.15 -3.69 0.36
C LYS A 301 -12.63 -2.50 1.19
N THR A 302 -12.20 -1.43 0.51
CA THR A 302 -11.71 -0.23 1.19
C THR A 302 -12.83 0.47 1.96
N ILE A 303 -14.01 0.59 1.35
CA ILE A 303 -15.20 1.17 2.00
C ILE A 303 -15.61 0.35 3.23
N ASP A 304 -15.65 -0.99 3.10
CA ASP A 304 -16.07 -1.87 4.19
C ASP A 304 -15.14 -1.77 5.40
N ILE A 305 -13.81 -1.77 5.18
CA ILE A 305 -12.83 -1.58 6.26
C ILE A 305 -13.02 -0.20 6.92
N LEU A 306 -13.18 0.85 6.13
CA LEU A 306 -13.30 2.22 6.65
C LEU A 306 -14.64 2.47 7.38
N ASN A 307 -15.72 1.78 6.99
CA ASN A 307 -16.99 1.81 7.72
C ASN A 307 -16.87 1.27 9.16
N ASN A 308 -16.01 0.26 9.35
CA ASN A 308 -15.79 -0.38 10.64
C ASN A 308 -14.55 0.17 11.37
N HIS A 309 -13.92 1.21 10.83
CA HIS A 309 -12.68 1.74 11.38
C HIS A 309 -12.96 2.57 12.65
N PRO A 310 -12.37 2.24 13.81
CA PRO A 310 -12.77 2.84 15.10
C PRO A 310 -12.48 4.35 15.22
N HIS A 311 -11.48 4.84 14.49
CA HIS A 311 -11.06 6.25 14.56
C HIS A 311 -11.41 7.09 13.33
N ALA A 312 -11.68 6.49 12.16
CA ALA A 312 -11.77 7.22 10.91
C ALA A 312 -13.21 7.71 10.71
N THR A 313 -13.42 9.02 10.86
CA THR A 313 -14.77 9.62 10.84
C THR A 313 -15.17 10.13 9.47
N HIS A 314 -14.19 10.49 8.64
CA HIS A 314 -14.38 10.99 7.28
C HIS A 314 -13.30 10.40 6.40
N ASN A 315 -13.63 9.99 5.18
CA ASN A 315 -12.69 9.33 4.30
C ASN A 315 -12.75 9.90 2.89
N ILE A 316 -11.61 10.02 2.23
CA ILE A 316 -11.52 10.26 0.79
C ILE A 316 -10.78 9.09 0.16
N ILE A 317 -11.44 8.41 -0.77
CA ILE A 317 -10.90 7.27 -1.50
C ILE A 317 -10.74 7.66 -2.97
N ILE A 318 -9.49 7.67 -3.45
CA ILE A 318 -9.13 8.21 -4.76
C ILE A 318 -8.60 7.09 -5.66
N ARG A 319 -9.08 7.00 -6.90
CA ARG A 319 -8.43 6.16 -7.92
C ARG A 319 -7.31 6.96 -8.60
N GLY A 320 -6.27 7.24 -7.82
CA GLY A 320 -5.22 8.19 -8.19
C GLY A 320 -4.09 7.58 -9.02
N SER A 321 -3.04 8.39 -9.21
CA SER A 321 -1.82 8.02 -9.91
C SER A 321 -1.18 6.79 -9.29
N GLU A 322 -0.86 5.79 -10.11
CA GLU A 322 -0.33 4.49 -9.67
C GLU A 322 -1.16 3.77 -8.57
N GLY A 323 -2.44 4.12 -8.43
CA GLY A 323 -3.35 3.57 -7.42
C GLY A 323 -3.16 4.13 -6.01
N SER A 324 -2.53 5.30 -5.89
CA SER A 324 -2.34 6.06 -4.65
C SER A 324 -3.47 7.07 -4.41
N ALA A 325 -3.38 7.84 -3.32
CA ALA A 325 -4.27 8.97 -3.04
C ALA A 325 -3.95 10.24 -3.86
N GLN A 326 -2.94 10.19 -4.74
CA GLN A 326 -2.51 11.35 -5.51
C GLN A 326 -3.38 11.55 -6.75
N LEU A 327 -4.06 12.69 -6.82
CA LEU A 327 -4.87 13.07 -7.97
C LEU A 327 -3.99 13.25 -9.22
N PRO A 328 -4.39 12.72 -10.38
CA PRO A 328 -3.72 12.99 -11.64
C PRO A 328 -4.08 14.39 -12.15
N ILE A 329 -3.09 15.15 -12.61
CA ILE A 329 -3.26 16.53 -13.12
C ILE A 329 -3.62 16.58 -14.62
N ASP A 330 -3.54 15.44 -15.31
CA ASP A 330 -3.74 15.34 -16.76
C ASP A 330 -5.13 14.79 -17.16
N ARG A 331 -5.98 14.48 -16.17
CA ARG A 331 -7.32 13.91 -16.39
C ARG A 331 -8.19 14.01 -15.14
N ARG A 332 -9.49 13.88 -15.32
CA ARG A 332 -10.42 13.59 -14.22
C ARG A 332 -10.17 12.20 -13.63
N CYS A 333 -10.40 12.02 -12.34
CA CYS A 333 -10.32 10.70 -11.68
C CYS A 333 -11.50 10.43 -10.74
N PRO A 334 -11.92 9.17 -10.58
CA PRO A 334 -12.92 8.79 -9.60
C PRO A 334 -12.48 9.10 -8.16
N VAL A 335 -13.39 9.69 -7.39
CA VAL A 335 -13.23 9.99 -5.97
C VAL A 335 -14.49 9.58 -5.23
N ILE A 336 -14.31 9.04 -4.03
CA ILE A 336 -15.38 8.74 -3.08
C ILE A 336 -15.10 9.55 -1.83
N SER A 337 -16.06 10.39 -1.42
CA SER A 337 -16.04 11.08 -0.14
C SER A 337 -17.06 10.41 0.76
N GLN A 338 -16.62 10.02 1.94
CA GLN A 338 -17.42 9.26 2.88
C GLN A 338 -17.40 9.95 4.23
N ASP A 339 -18.59 10.27 4.73
CA ASP A 339 -18.84 10.66 6.12
C ASP A 339 -19.86 9.66 6.69
N ASN A 340 -21.03 10.11 7.16
CA ASN A 340 -22.18 9.25 7.40
C ASN A 340 -22.84 8.77 6.09
N THR A 341 -22.47 9.35 4.96
CA THR A 341 -22.97 9.03 3.62
C THR A 341 -21.82 8.80 2.65
N ILE A 342 -22.02 7.91 1.68
CA ILE A 342 -21.06 7.66 0.60
C ILE A 342 -21.44 8.51 -0.60
N ASN A 343 -20.54 9.41 -1.00
CA ASN A 343 -20.71 10.27 -2.17
C ASN A 343 -19.64 9.93 -3.19
N GLU A 344 -20.07 9.44 -4.36
CA GLU A 344 -19.18 9.13 -5.47
C GLU A 344 -19.20 10.24 -6.51
N GLY A 345 -18.03 10.53 -7.07
CA GLY A 345 -17.91 11.50 -8.12
C GLY A 345 -16.57 11.43 -8.82
N TYR A 346 -16.22 12.55 -9.44
CA TYR A 346 -14.95 12.74 -10.11
C TYR A 346 -14.34 14.05 -9.64
N SER A 347 -13.02 14.09 -9.63
CA SER A 347 -12.27 15.32 -9.44
C SER A 347 -11.44 15.60 -10.69
N SER A 348 -11.52 16.83 -11.19
CA SER A 348 -10.75 17.34 -12.33
C SER A 348 -9.97 18.60 -11.93
N PRO A 349 -8.79 18.86 -12.51
CA PRO A 349 -8.03 20.10 -12.24
C PRO A 349 -8.84 21.38 -12.49
N ASN A 350 -9.66 21.38 -13.55
CA ASN A 350 -10.50 22.52 -13.92
C ASN A 350 -11.53 22.90 -12.83
N ASP A 351 -11.97 21.95 -12.00
CA ASP A 351 -12.88 22.21 -10.87
C ASP A 351 -12.25 23.15 -9.83
N PHE A 352 -10.93 23.31 -9.88
CA PHE A 352 -10.11 24.11 -8.97
C PHE A 352 -9.41 25.29 -9.66
N HIS A 353 -9.83 25.64 -10.88
CA HIS A 353 -9.20 26.68 -11.71
C HIS A 353 -7.71 26.41 -11.98
N ILE A 354 -7.36 25.14 -12.19
CA ILE A 354 -6.03 24.70 -12.56
C ILE A 354 -6.11 24.15 -13.98
N ASP A 355 -5.27 24.65 -14.87
CA ASP A 355 -5.23 24.20 -16.25
C ASP A 355 -4.90 22.71 -16.33
N THR A 356 -5.64 21.99 -17.18
CA THR A 356 -5.38 20.58 -17.39
C THR A 356 -4.13 20.40 -18.24
N TYR A 357 -3.22 19.54 -17.79
CA TYR A 357 -2.00 19.23 -18.51
C TYR A 357 -2.26 18.18 -19.59
N ASN A 358 -1.44 18.18 -20.64
CA ASN A 358 -1.34 17.03 -21.53
C ASN A 358 -0.98 15.77 -20.73
N ARG A 359 -1.34 14.61 -21.28
CA ARG A 359 -1.04 13.31 -20.68
C ARG A 359 0.41 13.25 -20.19
N LEU A 360 0.60 12.98 -18.92
CA LEU A 360 1.93 12.85 -18.35
C LEU A 360 2.47 11.47 -18.66
N GLU A 361 3.51 11.44 -19.48
CA GLU A 361 4.19 10.19 -19.79
C GLU A 361 4.89 9.61 -18.54
N PRO A 362 4.89 8.28 -18.37
CA PRO A 362 5.65 7.62 -17.31
C PRO A 362 7.13 8.04 -17.32
N GLN A 363 7.65 8.40 -16.15
CA GLN A 363 9.05 8.77 -15.94
C GLN A 363 9.78 7.61 -15.23
N PRO A 364 10.29 6.60 -15.96
CA PRO A 364 10.95 5.44 -15.33
C PRO A 364 12.25 5.80 -14.60
N ASN A 365 12.88 6.92 -14.97
CA ASN A 365 14.13 7.41 -14.38
C ASN A 365 13.89 8.53 -13.36
N ILE A 366 12.69 8.60 -12.78
CA ILE A 366 12.39 9.59 -11.76
C ILE A 366 13.21 9.31 -10.50
N THR A 367 13.78 10.37 -9.91
CA THR A 367 14.64 10.27 -8.72
C THR A 367 14.08 11.08 -7.56
N SER A 368 14.47 10.71 -6.34
CA SER A 368 14.07 11.44 -5.12
C SER A 368 14.60 12.88 -5.15
N GLU A 369 15.82 13.07 -5.65
CA GLU A 369 16.50 14.36 -5.82
C GLU A 369 15.69 15.30 -6.71
N LYS A 370 15.25 14.81 -7.87
CA LYS A 370 14.45 15.60 -8.81
C LYS A 370 13.12 15.99 -8.17
N ILE A 371 12.43 15.03 -7.54
CA ILE A 371 11.14 15.28 -6.88
C ILE A 371 11.29 16.37 -5.81
N ILE A 372 12.27 16.24 -4.91
CA ILE A 372 12.49 17.20 -3.81
C ILE A 372 12.84 18.58 -4.37
N LYS A 373 13.76 18.65 -5.34
CA LYS A 373 14.16 19.92 -5.94
C LYS A 373 12.96 20.65 -6.55
N GLU A 374 12.19 19.96 -7.39
CA GLU A 374 11.05 20.57 -8.08
C GLU A 374 9.92 20.93 -7.12
N ALA A 375 9.60 20.07 -6.14
CA ALA A 375 8.54 20.34 -5.16
C ALA A 375 8.89 21.51 -4.22
N LEU A 376 10.13 21.60 -3.74
CA LEU A 376 10.57 22.74 -2.92
C LEU A 376 10.69 24.02 -3.75
N ASN A 377 11.12 23.93 -5.01
CA ASN A 377 11.10 25.07 -5.92
C ASN A 377 9.67 25.57 -6.18
N ALA A 378 8.69 24.67 -6.24
CA ALA A 378 7.27 25.02 -6.38
C ALA A 378 6.75 25.87 -5.21
N TYR A 379 7.23 25.63 -3.98
CA TYR A 379 6.88 26.48 -2.82
C TYR A 379 7.32 27.93 -2.97
N HIS A 380 8.38 28.18 -3.75
CA HIS A 380 8.92 29.53 -3.97
C HIS A 380 8.36 30.18 -5.22
N THR A 381 8.34 29.45 -6.33
CA THR A 381 8.02 29.98 -7.66
C THR A 381 6.52 30.08 -7.93
N GLN A 382 5.71 29.30 -7.20
CA GLN A 382 4.25 29.28 -7.32
C GLN A 382 3.75 29.03 -8.76
N LYS A 383 4.49 28.23 -9.52
CA LYS A 383 4.18 27.94 -10.92
C LYS A 383 4.70 26.57 -11.35
N GLY A 384 4.11 26.06 -12.42
CA GLY A 384 4.52 24.82 -13.06
C GLY A 384 3.95 23.57 -12.40
N LEU A 385 4.28 22.42 -13.01
CA LEU A 385 3.63 21.13 -12.75
C LEU A 385 3.56 20.75 -11.27
N TYR A 386 4.65 20.90 -10.51
CA TYR A 386 4.68 20.50 -9.10
C TYR A 386 3.83 21.42 -8.22
N PHE A 387 3.78 22.72 -8.54
CA PHE A 387 2.91 23.66 -7.83
C PHE A 387 1.45 23.29 -8.04
N ASP A 388 1.05 23.05 -9.29
CA ASP A 388 -0.33 22.71 -9.64
C ASP A 388 -0.75 21.36 -9.07
N LEU A 389 0.13 20.36 -9.07
CA LEU A 389 -0.11 19.07 -8.41
C LEU A 389 -0.36 19.23 -6.89
N ILE A 390 0.51 19.98 -6.20
CA ILE A 390 0.39 20.20 -4.75
C ILE A 390 -0.87 21.00 -4.44
N LYS A 391 -1.11 22.09 -5.18
CA LYS A 391 -2.28 22.96 -5.00
C LYS A 391 -3.57 22.19 -5.26
N TYR A 392 -3.66 21.44 -6.36
CA TYR A 392 -4.83 20.63 -6.68
C TYR A 392 -5.16 19.64 -5.56
N GLN A 393 -4.15 18.92 -5.06
CA GLN A 393 -4.34 17.97 -3.97
C GLN A 393 -4.84 18.66 -2.68
N CYS A 394 -4.24 19.80 -2.30
CA CYS A 394 -4.65 20.53 -1.10
C CYS A 394 -6.10 21.00 -1.20
N LEU A 395 -6.45 21.67 -2.31
CA LEU A 395 -7.79 22.22 -2.49
C LEU A 395 -8.85 21.11 -2.51
N HIS A 396 -8.56 20.02 -3.23
CA HIS A 396 -9.46 18.87 -3.26
C HIS A 396 -9.71 18.30 -1.87
N ILE A 397 -8.66 17.97 -1.11
CA ILE A 397 -8.81 17.40 0.24
C ILE A 397 -9.68 18.30 1.14
N ILE A 398 -9.40 19.60 1.19
CA ILE A 398 -10.13 20.53 2.07
C ILE A 398 -11.60 20.65 1.67
N THR A 399 -11.88 20.78 0.37
CA THR A 399 -13.26 20.94 -0.13
C THR A 399 -14.07 19.65 -0.03
N ALA A 400 -13.49 18.49 -0.34
CA ALA A 400 -14.16 17.20 -0.28
C ALA A 400 -14.47 16.77 1.16
N LEU A 401 -13.61 17.15 2.13
CA LEU A 401 -13.89 17.00 3.57
C LEU A 401 -14.86 18.07 4.12
N LYS A 402 -15.34 18.99 3.28
CA LYS A 402 -16.22 20.12 3.64
C LYS A 402 -15.66 21.00 4.77
N LEU A 403 -14.33 21.14 4.83
CA LEU A 403 -13.66 21.91 5.89
C LEU A 403 -13.69 23.40 5.61
N GLU A 404 -13.56 23.79 4.35
CA GLU A 404 -13.60 25.18 3.92
C GLU A 404 -14.09 25.32 2.47
N PRO A 405 -14.86 26.37 2.11
CA PRO A 405 -15.26 26.61 0.73
C PRO A 405 -14.06 26.87 -0.19
N LEU A 406 -14.12 26.37 -1.43
CA LEU A 406 -13.05 26.45 -2.42
C LEU A 406 -12.43 27.85 -2.55
N LYS A 407 -13.26 28.89 -2.69
CA LYS A 407 -12.80 30.27 -2.85
C LYS A 407 -11.94 30.72 -1.66
N SER A 408 -12.36 30.39 -0.44
CA SER A 408 -11.68 30.80 0.79
C SER A 408 -10.34 30.07 0.95
N VAL A 409 -10.33 28.74 0.83
CA VAL A 409 -9.10 27.95 0.94
C VAL A 409 -8.10 28.28 -0.18
N SER A 410 -8.57 28.54 -1.40
CA SER A 410 -7.72 28.95 -2.52
C SER A 410 -7.00 30.27 -2.23
N THR A 411 -7.73 31.28 -1.73
CA THR A 411 -7.13 32.56 -1.34
C THR A 411 -6.10 32.39 -0.22
N ARG A 412 -6.45 31.66 0.86
CA ARG A 412 -5.53 31.42 1.99
C ARG A 412 -4.29 30.64 1.56
N LEU A 413 -4.44 29.59 0.77
CA LEU A 413 -3.32 28.76 0.30
C LEU A 413 -2.33 29.59 -0.54
N ASN A 414 -2.82 30.42 -1.47
CA ASN A 414 -1.96 31.31 -2.27
C ASN A 414 -1.22 32.34 -1.38
N GLN A 415 -1.88 32.87 -0.35
CA GLN A 415 -1.23 33.76 0.62
C GLN A 415 -0.12 33.05 1.42
N LEU A 416 -0.35 31.79 1.84
CA LEU A 416 0.61 30.98 2.58
C LEU A 416 1.85 30.59 1.75
N PHE A 417 1.69 30.43 0.43
CA PHE A 417 2.81 30.33 -0.49
C PHE A 417 3.58 31.66 -0.58
N SER A 418 2.86 32.77 -0.77
CA SER A 418 3.44 34.10 -0.96
C SER A 418 4.23 34.61 0.24
N ASN A 419 3.75 34.36 1.45
CA ASN A 419 4.43 34.75 2.69
C ASN A 419 5.46 33.71 3.18
N LYS A 420 5.74 32.66 2.39
CA LYS A 420 6.69 31.60 2.70
C LYS A 420 6.38 30.81 3.98
N LYS A 421 5.12 30.78 4.44
CA LYS A 421 4.74 30.02 5.64
C LYS A 421 4.84 28.50 5.40
N ILE A 422 4.46 28.01 4.23
CA ILE A 422 4.53 26.56 3.91
C ILE A 422 5.96 26.02 4.03
N ILE A 423 6.95 26.75 3.50
CA ILE A 423 8.36 26.32 3.61
C ILE A 423 8.87 26.39 5.07
N GLN A 424 8.34 27.29 5.92
CA GLN A 424 8.65 27.30 7.35
C GLN A 424 8.13 26.03 8.05
N HIS A 425 6.86 25.65 7.81
CA HIS A 425 6.31 24.39 8.31
C HIS A 425 7.13 23.19 7.83
N TRP A 426 7.55 23.18 6.55
CA TRP A 426 8.46 22.14 6.05
C TRP A 426 9.78 22.11 6.81
N ASN A 427 10.46 23.25 6.97
CA ASN A 427 11.78 23.31 7.61
C ASN A 427 11.76 22.97 9.10
N ASN A 428 10.65 23.23 9.79
CA ASN A 428 10.54 23.03 11.23
C ASN A 428 10.30 21.56 11.63
N ALA A 429 9.73 20.74 10.74
CA ALA A 429 9.40 19.34 11.02
C ALA A 429 10.56 18.37 10.73
N LEU A 430 10.57 17.23 11.41
CA LEU A 430 11.44 16.07 11.17
C LEU A 430 12.92 16.46 11.09
N LYS A 431 13.36 17.35 11.97
CA LYS A 431 14.76 17.80 12.09
C LYS A 431 15.68 16.62 12.39
N LYS A 432 16.89 16.69 11.84
CA LYS A 432 17.92 15.65 11.99
C LYS A 432 18.51 15.59 13.38
#